data_AF-A0A0F9L5P0-F1
#
_entry.id   AF-A0A0F9L5P0-F1
#
_cell.length_a   1.000
_cell.length_b   1.000
_cell.length_c   1.000
_cell.angle_alpha   90.00
_cell.angle_beta   90.00
_cell.angle_gamma   90.00
#
_symmetry.space_group_name_H-M   'P 1'
#
loop_
_entity.id
_entity.type
_entity.pdbx_description
1 polymer ?
#
loop_
_entity_poly.entity_id
_entity_poly.type
_entity_poly.pdbx_seq_one_letter_code
_entity_poly.pdbx_strand_id
1 'polypeptide(L)'
;NRMADSHVTSDSSDPTTAVVGGEHLVGASVVLWGNGKDLGSYTVSSTGTFVSPEESTSFVFGLPYSGLYKSAKLAYAAEAGTALTQKKKINHVGLVLADVHPQGLQFGQSTDRLDPMPLVEKGAVISTDDMNQTYDEASIEFPGEWDTDNRIVLLAQAPRPVTVLGAVIQMETKEKI
;
A
#
# COMPACT_ATOMS: atom_id res chain seq x y z
N ASN A 1 -12.58 -2.57 8.02
CA ASN A 1 -11.85 -2.24 6.79
C ASN A 1 -12.86 -1.99 5.67
N ARG A 2 -12.97 -0.76 5.13
CA ARG A 2 -13.98 -0.36 4.12
C ARG A 2 -13.34 0.39 2.94
N MET A 3 -12.18 -0.10 2.50
CA MET A 3 -11.35 0.59 1.50
C MET A 3 -11.64 0.19 0.06
N ALA A 4 -12.34 -0.93 -0.14
CA ALA A 4 -12.80 -1.33 -1.46
C ALA A 4 -13.92 -0.38 -1.94
N ASP A 5 -13.95 -0.10 -3.24
CA ASP A 5 -14.97 0.74 -3.84
C ASP A 5 -16.26 -0.04 -4.10
N SER A 6 -17.41 0.64 -4.02
CA SER A 6 -18.75 0.04 -4.15
C SER A 6 -18.94 -1.21 -3.28
N HIS A 7 -18.35 -1.18 -2.08
CA HIS A 7 -18.19 -2.36 -1.24
C HIS A 7 -19.48 -2.82 -0.59
N VAL A 8 -19.51 -4.11 -0.28
CA VAL A 8 -20.53 -4.80 0.49
C VAL A 8 -19.88 -5.27 1.78
N THR A 9 -20.56 -5.05 2.90
CA THR A 9 -20.14 -5.54 4.21
C THR A 9 -21.13 -6.56 4.71
N SER A 10 -20.64 -7.63 5.34
CA SER A 10 -21.46 -8.60 6.06
C SER A 10 -20.84 -8.88 7.41
N ASP A 11 -21.69 -8.92 8.43
CA ASP A 11 -21.36 -9.31 9.79
C ASP A 11 -22.38 -10.39 10.23
N SER A 12 -21.89 -11.61 10.45
CA SER A 12 -22.68 -12.80 10.82
C SER A 12 -22.04 -13.48 12.02
N SER A 13 -22.86 -14.07 12.89
CA SER A 13 -22.37 -14.93 13.99
C SER A 13 -21.87 -16.29 13.49
N ASP A 14 -22.39 -16.74 12.34
CA ASP A 14 -22.05 -18.02 11.75
C ASP A 14 -21.00 -17.83 10.64
N PRO A 15 -19.83 -18.49 10.73
CA PRO A 15 -18.81 -18.46 9.68
C PRO A 15 -19.38 -19.02 8.37
N THR A 16 -19.04 -18.37 7.25
CA THR A 16 -19.47 -18.81 5.92
C THR A 16 -18.35 -18.68 4.90
N THR A 17 -18.30 -19.62 3.96
CA THR A 17 -17.49 -19.54 2.73
C THR A 17 -18.26 -18.86 1.58
N ALA A 18 -19.59 -18.79 1.67
CA ALA A 18 -20.43 -18.20 0.66
C ALA A 18 -20.53 -16.68 0.86
N VAL A 19 -19.97 -15.94 -0.09
CA VAL A 19 -20.04 -14.47 -0.15
C VAL A 19 -21.18 -14.06 -1.07
N VAL A 20 -22.10 -13.26 -0.55
CA VAL A 20 -23.36 -12.84 -1.20
C VAL A 20 -23.52 -11.32 -1.16
N GLY A 21 -24.50 -10.79 -1.91
CA GLY A 21 -24.82 -9.35 -1.94
C GLY A 21 -24.07 -8.55 -3.01
N GLY A 22 -23.44 -9.23 -3.98
CA GLY A 22 -22.67 -8.63 -5.07
C GLY A 22 -23.47 -8.41 -6.35
N GLU A 23 -24.80 -8.24 -6.29
CA GLU A 23 -25.65 -8.15 -7.48
C GLU A 23 -25.28 -6.97 -8.40
N HIS A 24 -24.76 -5.87 -7.85
CA HIS A 24 -24.26 -4.72 -8.61
C HIS A 24 -22.82 -4.90 -9.14
N LEU A 25 -22.13 -5.96 -8.75
CA LEU A 25 -20.75 -6.26 -9.11
C LEU A 25 -20.62 -7.52 -9.99
N VAL A 26 -21.72 -8.04 -10.53
CA VAL A 26 -21.73 -9.23 -11.40
C VAL A 26 -20.73 -9.09 -12.54
N GLY A 27 -19.85 -10.10 -12.67
CA GLY A 27 -18.80 -10.14 -13.69
C GLY A 27 -17.57 -9.28 -13.39
N ALA A 28 -17.57 -8.50 -12.31
CA ALA A 28 -16.41 -7.72 -11.89
C ALA A 28 -15.43 -8.57 -11.08
N SER A 29 -14.14 -8.19 -11.14
CA SER A 29 -13.11 -8.68 -10.23
C SER A 29 -13.11 -7.82 -8.97
N VAL A 30 -13.37 -8.45 -7.83
CA VAL A 30 -13.46 -7.81 -6.51
C VAL A 30 -12.34 -8.31 -5.61
N VAL A 31 -11.96 -7.50 -4.62
CA VAL A 31 -11.06 -7.89 -3.53
C VAL A 31 -11.87 -8.21 -2.28
N LEU A 32 -11.46 -9.22 -1.51
CA LEU A 32 -12.13 -9.66 -0.28
C LEU A 32 -11.23 -9.45 0.93
N TRP A 33 -11.76 -8.77 1.93
CA TRP A 33 -11.18 -8.68 3.27
C TRP A 33 -12.08 -9.42 4.25
N GLY A 34 -11.56 -10.41 4.97
CA GLY A 34 -12.34 -11.19 5.93
C GLY A 34 -11.54 -11.47 7.19
N ASN A 35 -12.21 -11.46 8.35
CA ASN A 35 -11.61 -11.75 9.67
C ASN A 35 -10.28 -11.01 9.96
N GLY A 36 -10.09 -9.80 9.42
CA GLY A 36 -8.88 -9.00 9.65
C GLY A 36 -7.73 -9.23 8.66
N LYS A 37 -7.93 -10.00 7.60
CA LYS A 37 -6.91 -10.25 6.57
C LYS A 37 -7.42 -10.14 5.14
N ASP A 38 -6.47 -10.00 4.23
CA ASP A 38 -6.69 -10.04 2.79
C ASP A 38 -6.90 -11.50 2.34
N LEU A 39 -8.10 -11.82 1.88
CA LEU A 39 -8.47 -13.16 1.39
C LEU A 39 -8.28 -13.29 -0.14
N GLY A 40 -7.82 -12.24 -0.81
CA GLY A 40 -7.50 -12.26 -2.23
C GLY A 40 -8.61 -11.70 -3.11
N SER A 41 -8.56 -12.03 -4.41
CA SER A 41 -9.44 -11.48 -5.45
C SER A 41 -10.33 -12.56 -6.07
N TYR A 42 -11.58 -12.20 -6.35
CA TYR A 42 -12.61 -13.10 -6.84
C TYR A 42 -13.41 -12.45 -7.96
N THR A 43 -13.96 -13.25 -8.87
CA THR A 43 -14.94 -12.77 -9.87
C THR A 43 -16.34 -13.07 -9.37
N VAL A 44 -17.21 -12.05 -9.36
CA VAL A 44 -18.60 -12.21 -8.93
C VAL A 44 -19.40 -12.95 -10.00
N SER A 45 -20.10 -14.01 -9.61
CA SER A 45 -20.93 -14.82 -10.51
C SER A 45 -22.15 -14.05 -11.04
N SER A 46 -22.87 -14.63 -12.00
CA SER A 46 -24.11 -14.07 -12.55
C SER A 46 -25.22 -13.86 -11.50
N THR A 47 -25.14 -14.56 -10.37
CA THR A 47 -26.09 -14.44 -9.24
C THR A 47 -25.61 -13.49 -8.15
N GLY A 48 -24.51 -12.76 -8.35
CA GLY A 48 -24.00 -11.81 -7.35
C GLY A 48 -23.23 -12.46 -6.21
N THR A 49 -22.69 -13.67 -6.42
CA THR A 49 -22.05 -14.47 -5.35
C THR A 49 -20.69 -15.03 -5.77
N PHE A 50 -19.86 -15.39 -4.79
CA PHE A 50 -18.64 -16.17 -4.99
C PHE A 50 -18.30 -16.95 -3.71
N VAL A 51 -17.33 -17.88 -3.79
CA VAL A 51 -16.93 -18.72 -2.67
C VAL A 51 -15.50 -18.39 -2.26
N SER A 52 -15.33 -18.03 -0.99
CA SER A 52 -14.02 -17.93 -0.33
C SER A 52 -13.60 -19.32 0.17
N PRO A 53 -12.33 -19.74 0.01
CA PRO A 53 -11.84 -21.00 0.56
C PRO A 53 -11.77 -20.97 2.10
N GLU A 54 -11.78 -19.78 2.70
CA GLU A 54 -11.76 -19.58 4.13
C GLU A 54 -13.09 -19.01 4.62
N GLU A 55 -13.59 -19.55 5.72
CA GLU A 55 -14.80 -19.09 6.38
C GLU A 55 -14.57 -17.74 7.08
N SER A 56 -15.50 -16.80 6.87
CA SER A 56 -15.47 -15.49 7.54
C SER A 56 -16.78 -15.23 8.28
N THR A 57 -16.68 -14.69 9.49
CA THR A 57 -17.83 -14.18 10.25
C THR A 57 -18.11 -12.72 9.90
N SER A 58 -17.04 -11.96 9.63
CA SER A 58 -17.12 -10.59 9.12
C SER A 58 -16.28 -10.48 7.85
N PHE A 59 -16.87 -9.90 6.80
CA PHE A 59 -16.15 -9.63 5.57
C PHE A 59 -16.61 -8.34 4.90
N VAL A 60 -15.70 -7.77 4.12
CA VAL A 60 -15.94 -6.65 3.21
C VAL A 60 -15.35 -6.99 1.86
N PHE A 61 -16.13 -6.88 0.79
CA PHE A 61 -15.62 -7.02 -0.57
C PHE A 61 -16.10 -5.90 -1.47
N GLY A 62 -15.36 -5.62 -2.53
CA GLY A 62 -15.71 -4.58 -3.50
C GLY A 62 -14.67 -4.46 -4.61
N LEU A 63 -14.79 -3.45 -5.45
CA LEU A 63 -13.83 -3.19 -6.50
C LEU A 63 -12.46 -2.79 -5.89
N PRO A 64 -11.35 -3.23 -6.50
CA PRO A 64 -10.03 -2.80 -6.06
C PRO A 64 -9.88 -1.29 -6.25
N TYR A 65 -9.28 -0.64 -5.26
CA TYR A 65 -8.97 0.78 -5.29
C TYR A 65 -7.48 0.99 -5.09
N SER A 66 -6.90 1.90 -5.87
CA SER A 66 -5.48 2.26 -5.78
C SER A 66 -5.33 3.73 -5.39
N GLY A 67 -4.70 3.98 -4.25
CA GLY A 67 -4.33 5.32 -3.79
C GLY A 67 -2.91 5.66 -4.24
N LEU A 68 -2.79 6.43 -5.32
CA LEU A 68 -1.49 6.87 -5.83
C LEU A 68 -1.16 8.27 -5.31
N TYR A 69 -0.02 8.41 -4.66
CA TYR A 69 0.58 9.70 -4.31
C TYR A 69 1.90 9.87 -5.04
N LYS A 70 2.13 11.06 -5.60
CA LYS A 70 3.41 11.46 -6.20
C LYS A 70 3.82 12.81 -5.64
N SER A 71 5.00 12.88 -5.05
CA SER A 71 5.51 14.11 -4.48
C SER A 71 5.77 15.18 -5.54
N ALA A 72 5.87 16.43 -5.07
CA ALA A 72 6.54 17.47 -5.82
C ALA A 72 8.02 17.09 -6.09
N LYS A 73 8.64 17.77 -7.05
CA LYS A 73 10.06 17.64 -7.34
C LYS A 73 10.87 18.02 -6.11
N LEU A 74 11.75 17.14 -5.67
CA LEU A 74 12.49 17.35 -4.43
C LEU A 74 13.58 18.41 -4.62
N ALA A 75 13.63 19.39 -3.72
CA ALA A 75 14.57 20.51 -3.74
C ALA A 75 15.36 20.59 -2.44
N TYR A 76 15.90 19.46 -1.99
CA TYR A 76 16.65 19.35 -0.73
C TYR A 76 18.16 19.45 -0.96
N ALA A 77 18.88 19.81 0.11
CA ALA A 77 20.34 19.79 0.21
C ALA A 77 21.08 20.62 -0.86
N ALA A 78 20.77 21.93 -0.91
CA ALA A 78 21.57 22.88 -1.67
C ALA A 78 22.34 23.79 -0.69
N GLU A 79 23.65 23.61 -0.61
CA GLU A 79 24.52 24.54 0.12
C GLU A 79 24.72 25.82 -0.71
N ALA A 80 24.69 25.69 -2.04
CA ALA A 80 24.89 26.79 -3.00
C ALA A 80 23.61 27.42 -3.59
N GLY A 81 22.40 27.14 -3.08
CA GLY A 81 21.16 27.78 -3.58
C GLY A 81 19.93 26.87 -3.70
N THR A 82 19.36 26.70 -4.89
CA THR A 82 18.19 25.82 -5.13
C THR A 82 18.61 24.56 -5.90
N ALA A 83 18.45 23.37 -5.31
CA ALA A 83 18.84 22.08 -5.91
C ALA A 83 17.81 21.47 -6.89
N LEU A 84 16.82 22.26 -7.36
CA LEU A 84 15.78 21.76 -8.27
C LEU A 84 16.36 21.22 -9.59
N THR A 85 17.45 21.81 -10.08
CA THR A 85 18.10 21.42 -11.34
C THR A 85 19.34 20.57 -11.14
N GLN A 86 19.75 20.33 -9.89
CA GLN A 86 20.93 19.53 -9.58
C GLN A 86 20.60 18.03 -9.59
N LYS A 87 21.57 17.22 -10.01
CA LYS A 87 21.48 15.76 -9.91
C LYS A 87 21.55 15.34 -8.45
N LYS A 88 20.59 14.52 -8.06
CA LYS A 88 20.46 13.96 -6.71
C LYS A 88 20.04 12.50 -6.83
N LYS A 89 20.09 11.76 -5.73
CA LYS A 89 19.59 10.40 -5.62
C LYS A 89 18.96 10.20 -4.26
N ILE A 90 17.76 9.63 -4.21
CA ILE A 90 17.13 9.18 -2.97
C ILE A 90 17.74 7.84 -2.60
N ASN A 91 18.34 7.73 -1.41
CA ASN A 91 19.02 6.51 -0.98
C ASN A 91 18.15 5.71 0.00
N HIS A 92 17.44 6.38 0.90
CA HIS A 92 16.59 5.73 1.88
C HIS A 92 15.30 6.50 2.13
N VAL A 93 14.28 5.79 2.58
CA VAL A 93 13.01 6.34 3.03
C VAL A 93 12.66 5.81 4.42
N GLY A 94 12.40 6.70 5.37
CA GLY A 94 11.73 6.39 6.63
C GLY A 94 10.25 6.64 6.48
N LEU A 95 9.41 5.73 6.96
CA LEU A 95 7.96 5.83 6.86
C LEU A 95 7.36 5.84 8.26
N VAL A 96 6.48 6.79 8.52
CA VAL A 96 5.65 6.83 9.72
C VAL A 96 4.23 6.52 9.29
N LEU A 97 3.73 5.34 9.67
CA LEU A 97 2.45 4.80 9.24
C LEU A 97 1.58 4.46 10.45
N ALA A 98 0.27 4.48 10.24
CA ALA A 98 -0.73 3.99 11.19
C ALA A 98 -1.73 3.06 10.49
N ASP A 99 -2.34 2.16 11.25
CA ASP A 99 -3.32 1.17 10.79
C ASP A 99 -2.86 0.47 9.50
N VAL A 100 -1.65 -0.08 9.54
CA VAL A 100 -0.93 -0.54 8.36
C VAL A 100 -0.92 -2.07 8.28
N HIS A 101 -1.27 -2.58 7.11
CA HIS A 101 -0.98 -3.94 6.71
C HIS A 101 0.46 -4.01 6.19
N PRO A 102 1.26 -5.03 6.56
CA PRO A 102 2.67 -5.16 6.18
C PRO A 102 2.96 -5.12 4.67
N GLN A 103 1.95 -5.37 3.85
CA GLN A 103 2.00 -5.28 2.38
C GLN A 103 1.00 -4.25 1.80
N GLY A 104 0.58 -3.27 2.61
CA GLY A 104 -0.42 -2.27 2.23
C GLY A 104 0.13 -1.07 1.45
N LEU A 105 1.46 -0.91 1.41
CA LEU A 105 2.13 0.20 0.75
C LEU A 105 3.25 -0.31 -0.14
N GLN A 106 3.41 0.35 -1.29
CA GLN A 106 4.60 0.27 -2.12
C GLN A 106 5.18 1.67 -2.28
N PHE A 107 6.49 1.76 -2.44
CA PHE A 107 7.19 3.03 -2.57
C PHE A 107 8.24 2.96 -3.68
N GLY A 108 8.53 4.09 -4.31
CA GLY A 108 9.57 4.14 -5.33
C GLY A 108 9.64 5.46 -6.07
N GLN A 109 10.44 5.52 -7.13
CA GLN A 109 10.75 6.75 -7.85
C GLN A 109 9.69 7.09 -8.93
N SER A 110 9.00 6.06 -9.44
CA SER A 110 7.93 6.18 -10.42
C SER A 110 6.91 5.06 -10.24
N THR A 111 5.77 5.14 -10.92
CA THR A 111 4.74 4.09 -10.92
C THR A 111 5.21 2.77 -11.51
N ASP A 112 6.26 2.79 -12.33
CA ASP A 112 6.80 1.60 -13.00
C ASP A 112 7.95 0.95 -12.19
N ARG A 113 8.36 1.59 -11.09
CA ARG A 113 9.49 1.19 -10.25
C ARG A 113 9.13 1.39 -8.78
N LEU A 114 8.28 0.50 -8.30
CA LEU A 114 7.82 0.45 -6.93
C LEU A 114 8.33 -0.82 -6.26
N ASP A 115 8.88 -0.67 -5.07
CA ASP A 115 9.23 -1.78 -4.19
C ASP A 115 8.15 -1.93 -3.12
N PRO A 116 7.79 -3.17 -2.75
CA PRO A 116 6.90 -3.41 -1.62
C PRO A 116 7.60 -3.11 -0.30
N MET A 117 6.82 -2.88 0.75
CA MET A 117 7.32 -2.90 2.13
C MET A 117 8.07 -4.23 2.41
N PRO A 118 9.18 -4.20 3.17
CA PRO A 118 9.95 -5.39 3.48
C PRO A 118 9.13 -6.36 4.33
N LEU A 119 9.25 -7.66 4.04
CA LEU A 119 8.62 -8.75 4.83
C LEU A 119 9.54 -9.32 5.91
N VAL A 120 10.78 -8.83 5.97
CA VAL A 120 11.77 -9.23 6.96
C VAL A 120 12.37 -7.96 7.55
N GLU A 121 12.20 -7.78 8.85
CA GLU A 121 12.73 -6.64 9.58
C GLU A 121 13.43 -7.11 10.85
N LYS A 122 14.61 -6.53 11.12
CA LYS A 122 15.45 -6.89 12.29
C LYS A 122 15.73 -8.41 12.42
N GLY A 123 15.73 -9.13 11.28
CA GLY A 123 15.95 -10.58 11.24
C GLY A 123 14.72 -11.44 11.57
N ALA A 124 13.55 -10.84 11.77
CA ALA A 124 12.28 -11.54 11.97
C ALA A 124 11.37 -11.38 10.74
N VAL A 125 10.61 -12.44 10.44
CA VAL A 125 9.57 -12.41 9.40
C VAL A 125 8.36 -11.67 9.94
N ILE A 126 7.84 -10.70 9.19
CA ILE A 126 6.62 -10.00 9.53
C ILE A 126 5.43 -10.86 9.11
N SER A 127 4.54 -11.14 10.05
CA SER A 127 3.26 -11.83 9.79
C SER A 127 2.41 -10.94 8.89
N THR A 128 1.97 -11.45 7.74
CA THR A 128 1.06 -10.72 6.85
C THR A 128 -0.39 -10.76 7.30
N ASP A 129 -0.70 -11.57 8.31
CA ASP A 129 -2.06 -11.70 8.84
C ASP A 129 -2.34 -10.67 9.94
N ASP A 130 -1.27 -10.07 10.51
CA ASP A 130 -1.38 -9.09 11.58
C ASP A 130 -1.38 -7.66 11.04
N MET A 131 -2.34 -6.86 11.52
CA MET A 131 -2.34 -5.42 11.30
C MET A 131 -1.51 -4.72 12.38
N ASN A 132 -0.60 -3.84 11.96
CA ASN A 132 0.16 -3.01 12.87
C ASN A 132 -0.55 -1.67 13.06
N GLN A 133 -0.82 -1.30 14.32
CA GLN A 133 -1.44 0.01 14.61
C GLN A 133 -0.50 1.17 14.30
N THR A 134 0.81 0.97 14.49
CA THR A 134 1.85 1.97 14.27
C THR A 134 3.06 1.33 13.61
N TYR A 135 3.73 2.10 12.76
CA TYR A 135 5.01 1.75 12.17
C TYR A 135 5.87 3.01 12.05
N ASP A 136 7.04 2.98 12.65
CA ASP A 136 8.01 4.09 12.71
C ASP A 136 9.45 3.56 12.73
N GLU A 137 9.68 2.49 11.97
CA GLU A 137 10.92 1.73 11.98
C GLU A 137 12.07 2.39 11.22
N ALA A 138 13.24 1.74 11.26
CA ALA A 138 14.44 2.18 10.55
C ALA A 138 14.18 2.45 9.06
N SER A 139 14.94 3.38 8.49
CA SER A 139 14.80 3.74 7.09
C SER A 139 15.11 2.55 6.16
N ILE A 140 14.24 2.34 5.19
CA ILE A 140 14.36 1.28 4.20
C ILE A 140 15.16 1.80 3.00
N GLU A 141 15.91 0.91 2.35
CA GLU A 141 16.57 1.24 1.08
C GLU A 141 15.54 1.66 0.04
N PHE A 142 15.85 2.74 -0.69
CA PHE A 142 14.99 3.26 -1.73
C PHE A 142 15.61 3.00 -3.11
N PRO A 143 14.83 2.55 -4.11
CA PRO A 143 15.33 2.24 -5.45
C PRO A 143 15.59 3.51 -6.28
N GLY A 144 16.39 4.44 -5.75
CA GLY A 144 16.61 5.74 -6.34
C GLY A 144 17.71 5.75 -7.40
N GLU A 145 17.57 6.68 -8.35
CA GLU A 145 18.58 6.94 -9.37
C GLU A 145 19.06 8.39 -9.37
N TRP A 146 20.23 8.58 -9.96
CA TRP A 146 20.81 9.90 -10.16
C TRP A 146 20.05 10.67 -11.24
N ASP A 147 19.12 11.52 -10.81
CA ASP A 147 18.29 12.35 -11.67
C ASP A 147 18.15 13.77 -11.08
N THR A 148 17.81 14.72 -11.93
CA THR A 148 17.34 16.04 -11.53
C THR A 148 15.87 16.02 -11.09
N ASP A 149 15.01 15.15 -11.63
CA ASP A 149 13.57 15.00 -11.26
C ASP A 149 13.30 13.80 -10.37
N ASN A 150 13.95 13.81 -9.20
CA ASN A 150 13.67 12.87 -8.14
C ASN A 150 12.36 13.19 -7.43
N ARG A 151 11.53 12.16 -7.25
CA ARG A 151 10.23 12.20 -6.57
C ARG A 151 10.03 10.91 -5.79
N ILE A 152 9.16 10.98 -4.78
CA ILE A 152 8.63 9.79 -4.13
C ILE A 152 7.24 9.53 -4.67
N VAL A 153 7.03 8.29 -5.07
CA VAL A 153 5.74 7.72 -5.39
C VAL A 153 5.39 6.72 -4.31
N LEU A 154 4.18 6.84 -3.76
CA LEU A 154 3.59 5.90 -2.82
C LEU A 154 2.33 5.33 -3.46
N LEU A 155 2.18 4.01 -3.40
CA LEU A 155 1.00 3.31 -3.91
C LEU A 155 0.40 2.46 -2.80
N ALA A 156 -0.82 2.80 -2.40
CA ALA A 156 -1.64 1.99 -1.51
C ALA A 156 -2.68 1.22 -2.34
N GLN A 157 -2.95 -0.03 -1.98
CA GLN A 157 -3.91 -0.88 -2.72
C GLN A 157 -4.89 -1.55 -1.78
N ALA A 158 -6.19 -1.30 -2.00
CA ALA A 158 -7.25 -2.05 -1.35
C ALA A 158 -7.14 -3.54 -1.74
N PRO A 159 -7.39 -4.46 -0.81
CA PRO A 159 -8.06 -4.23 0.47
C PRO A 159 -7.10 -3.90 1.62
N ARG A 160 -5.80 -3.75 1.38
CA ARG A 160 -4.81 -3.67 2.44
C ARG A 160 -4.74 -2.26 3.04
N PRO A 161 -5.03 -2.10 4.35
CA PRO A 161 -5.06 -0.80 4.99
C PRO A 161 -3.68 -0.18 5.14
N VAL A 162 -3.61 1.14 4.96
CA VAL A 162 -2.45 1.95 5.33
C VAL A 162 -2.87 3.41 5.49
N THR A 163 -2.41 4.03 6.57
CA THR A 163 -2.43 5.49 6.75
C THR A 163 -1.00 6.00 6.78
N VAL A 164 -0.63 6.84 5.80
CA VAL A 164 0.70 7.46 5.76
C VAL A 164 0.66 8.76 6.56
N LEU A 165 1.35 8.80 7.71
CA LEU A 165 1.45 9.99 8.55
C LEU A 165 2.62 10.89 8.13
N GLY A 166 3.71 10.28 7.64
CA GLY A 166 4.88 11.00 7.18
C GLY A 166 5.85 10.13 6.40
N ALA A 167 6.60 10.77 5.50
CA ALA A 167 7.71 10.15 4.78
C ALA A 167 8.96 11.01 4.97
N VAL A 168 10.01 10.40 5.50
CA VAL A 168 11.32 11.02 5.77
C VAL A 168 12.29 10.55 4.71
N ILE A 169 12.89 11.49 3.97
CA ILE A 169 13.71 11.17 2.80
C ILE A 169 15.17 11.42 3.14
N GLN A 170 16.02 10.45 2.86
CA GLN A 170 17.47 10.64 2.85
C GLN A 170 17.95 10.69 1.40
N MET A 171 18.62 11.79 1.05
CA MET A 171 19.02 12.08 -0.31
C MET A 171 20.48 12.51 -0.36
N GLU A 172 21.18 12.10 -1.42
CA GLU A 172 22.53 12.51 -1.73
C GLU A 172 22.51 13.49 -2.92
N THR A 173 23.27 14.57 -2.81
CA THR A 173 23.50 15.54 -3.89
C THR A 173 24.98 15.53 -4.27
N LYS A 174 25.27 15.73 -5.55
CA LYS A 174 26.63 16.00 -6.03
C LYS A 174 26.68 17.42 -6.56
N GLU A 175 27.14 18.32 -5.71
CA GLU A 175 27.40 19.69 -6.11
C GLU A 175 28.67 19.73 -6.98
N LYS A 176 28.64 20.55 -8.04
CA LYS A 176 29.85 20.91 -8.78
C LYS A 176 30.47 22.11 -8.06
N ILE A 177 31.32 21.84 -7.08
CA ILE A 177 32.21 22.84 -6.48
C ILE A 177 33.62 22.60 -7.03
#